data_AF-A0A961I1L1-F1
#
_entry.id   AF-A0A961I1L1-F1
#
_cell.length_a   1.000
_cell.length_b   1.000
_cell.length_c   1.000
_cell.angle_alpha   90.00
_cell.angle_beta   90.00
_cell.angle_gamma   90.00
#
_symmetry.space_group_name_H-M   'P 1'
#
loop_
_entity.id
_entity.type
_entity.pdbx_description
1 polymer ?
#
loop_
_entity_poly.entity_id
_entity_poly.type
_entity_poly.pdbx_seq_one_letter_code
_entity_poly.pdbx_strand_id
1 'polypeptide(L)'
;DWANSQAVPLQARDVLTRMLREEGLVLESLTIDATTAELRFRNLQYLSFANAVGRAARTMAQILPASVETFRLIPLSGGMAVSATTIRRSDLEALEFAGDSTAQLLARAQFSGAPPQSDAALENPDLYPDFSWALAPYFTPAYFDPDSPIRLDFGVALRGTLRPAPGWILSGSLRYRLAGNLADGRPSDSVLPHVRSDAVLYAQEDASLNNLFAAYQWQVSPDIYARVTAGYLETMFGGISGEVLWKPVTSRLGIGVEANYVRQRDFDDMLSFQDYEVATG
;
A
#
# COMPACT_ATOMS: atom_id res chain seq x y z
N ASP A 1 22.33 30.95 11.63
CA ASP A 1 20.96 30.42 11.74
C ASP A 1 20.77 29.37 10.65
N TRP A 2 20.84 28.09 11.02
CA TRP A 2 20.85 27.00 10.03
C TRP A 2 19.47 26.75 9.42
N ALA A 3 18.39 27.08 10.15
CA ALA A 3 17.02 26.91 9.70
C ALA A 3 16.67 27.83 8.51
N ASN A 4 17.38 28.96 8.38
CA ASN A 4 17.24 29.88 7.25
C ASN A 4 18.13 29.51 6.04
N SER A 5 18.93 28.45 6.14
CA SER A 5 19.76 27.95 5.04
C SER A 5 18.99 26.90 4.24
N GLN A 6 18.96 27.03 2.91
CA GLN A 6 18.39 25.98 2.05
C GLN A 6 19.27 24.72 1.97
N ALA A 7 20.58 24.85 2.19
CA ALA A 7 21.52 23.75 1.98
C ALA A 7 21.53 22.74 3.13
N VAL A 8 21.36 23.19 4.38
CA VAL A 8 21.46 22.34 5.58
C VAL A 8 20.33 21.31 5.64
N PRO A 9 19.04 21.68 5.46
CA PRO A 9 17.95 20.71 5.45
C PRO A 9 18.06 19.67 4.33
N LEU A 10 18.54 20.06 3.14
CA LEU A 10 18.76 19.14 2.02
C LEU A 10 19.87 18.12 2.35
N GLN A 11 21.01 18.57 2.88
CA GLN A 11 22.08 17.67 3.31
C GLN A 11 21.62 16.73 4.41
N ALA A 12 20.85 17.23 5.40
CA ALA A 12 20.28 16.40 6.45
C ALA A 12 19.34 15.32 5.87
N ARG A 13 18.47 15.70 4.91
CA ARG A 13 17.60 14.75 4.20
C ARG A 13 18.41 13.66 3.48
N ASP A 14 19.47 14.03 2.76
CA ASP A 14 20.27 13.06 1.99
C ASP A 14 21.03 12.08 2.90
N VAL A 15 21.57 12.57 4.03
CA VAL A 15 22.23 11.71 5.03
C VAL A 15 21.22 10.80 5.72
N LEU A 16 20.07 11.34 6.13
CA LEU A 16 18.99 10.56 6.74
C LEU A 16 18.45 9.48 5.80
N THR A 17 18.27 9.78 4.52
CA THR A 17 17.83 8.79 3.51
C THR A 17 18.76 7.58 3.48
N ARG A 18 20.08 7.79 3.57
CA ARG A 18 21.07 6.71 3.58
C ARG A 18 21.02 5.90 4.87
N MET A 19 21.06 6.57 6.03
CA MET A 19 21.09 5.89 7.32
C MET A 19 19.78 5.13 7.62
N LEU A 20 18.63 5.71 7.29
CA LEU A 20 17.34 5.04 7.45
C LEU A 20 17.27 3.77 6.60
N ARG A 21 17.87 3.79 5.39
CA ARG A 21 17.93 2.61 4.52
C ARG A 21 18.73 1.47 5.14
N GLU A 22 19.82 1.76 5.84
CA GLU A 22 20.60 0.75 6.58
C GLU A 22 19.79 0.14 7.74
N GLU A 23 18.87 0.92 8.31
CA GLU A 23 17.93 0.48 9.34
C GLU A 23 16.68 -0.24 8.79
N GLY A 24 16.57 -0.45 7.47
CA GLY A 24 15.40 -1.07 6.83
C GLY A 24 14.18 -0.15 6.70
N LEU A 25 14.41 1.17 6.75
CA LEU A 25 13.40 2.22 6.62
C LEU A 25 13.67 3.05 5.36
N VAL A 26 12.62 3.58 4.74
CA VAL A 26 12.76 4.44 3.55
C VAL A 26 12.18 5.81 3.85
N LEU A 27 13.01 6.85 3.81
CA LEU A 27 12.56 8.24 3.90
C LEU A 27 11.76 8.60 2.65
N GLU A 28 10.51 9.03 2.84
CA GLU A 28 9.65 9.55 1.78
C GLU A 28 9.69 11.07 1.73
N SER A 29 9.54 11.72 2.88
CA SER A 29 9.75 13.16 2.98
C SER A 29 10.22 13.59 4.36
N LEU A 30 10.90 14.74 4.41
CA LEU A 30 11.41 15.35 5.62
C LEU A 30 11.05 16.83 5.64
N THR A 31 10.30 17.26 6.65
CA THR A 31 10.06 18.67 6.93
C THR A 31 10.82 19.03 8.19
N ILE A 32 11.65 20.07 8.15
CA ILE A 32 12.45 20.50 9.31
C ILE A 32 12.30 22.00 9.49
N ASP A 33 12.07 22.42 10.72
CA ASP A 33 12.21 23.80 11.18
C ASP A 33 13.24 23.89 12.33
N ALA A 34 13.35 25.05 12.98
CA ALA A 34 14.35 25.29 14.02
C ALA A 34 14.25 24.35 15.23
N THR A 35 13.03 23.87 15.56
CA THR A 35 12.73 23.10 16.77
C THR A 35 11.98 21.79 16.55
N THR A 36 11.46 21.56 15.34
CA THR A 36 10.63 20.41 14.99
C THR A 36 11.09 19.78 13.69
N ALA A 37 11.01 18.45 13.61
CA ALA A 37 11.17 17.72 12.37
C ALA A 37 10.05 16.69 12.22
N GLU A 38 9.40 16.70 11.06
CA GLU A 38 8.49 15.65 10.61
C GLU A 38 9.21 14.73 9.62
N LEU A 39 9.27 13.45 9.96
CA LEU A 39 9.77 12.40 9.08
C LEU A 39 8.60 11.53 8.62
N ARG A 40 8.39 11.48 7.30
CA ARG A 40 7.51 10.49 6.68
C ARG A 40 8.33 9.36 6.10
N PHE A 41 8.00 8.12 6.42
CA PHE A 41 8.84 6.98 6.07
C PHE A 41 8.05 5.70 5.84
N ARG A 42 8.63 4.76 5.08
CA ARG A 42 8.13 3.39 4.94
C ARG A 42 8.94 2.45 5.81
N ASN A 43 8.26 1.47 6.40
CA ASN A 43 8.88 0.41 7.17
C ASN A 43 8.87 -0.88 6.34
N LEU A 44 10.06 -1.38 5.98
CA LEU A 44 10.21 -2.58 5.14
C LEU A 44 10.62 -3.82 5.93
N GLN A 45 11.04 -3.68 7.19
CA GLN A 45 11.70 -4.74 7.95
C GLN A 45 10.99 -5.14 9.24
N TYR A 46 10.38 -4.19 9.96
CA TYR A 46 9.92 -4.44 11.33
C TYR A 46 8.42 -4.76 11.39
N LEU A 47 8.07 -5.86 12.06
CA LEU A 47 6.67 -6.16 12.37
C LEU A 47 6.07 -5.16 13.36
N SER A 48 6.87 -4.72 14.34
CA SER A 48 6.45 -3.73 15.34
C SER A 48 6.68 -2.31 14.82
N PHE A 49 5.59 -1.56 14.66
CA PHE A 49 5.64 -0.15 14.32
C PHE A 49 6.45 0.67 15.34
N ALA A 50 6.36 0.34 16.64
CA ALA A 50 7.12 1.02 17.68
C ALA A 50 8.65 0.88 17.49
N ASN A 51 9.12 -0.28 17.01
CA ASN A 51 10.54 -0.47 16.72
C ASN A 51 11.02 0.42 15.57
N ALA A 52 10.23 0.52 14.50
CA ALA A 52 10.52 1.38 13.36
C ALA A 52 10.57 2.86 13.78
N VAL A 53 9.59 3.32 14.57
CA VAL A 53 9.55 4.67 15.13
C VAL A 53 10.77 4.95 16.00
N GLY A 54 11.12 4.04 16.92
CA GLY A 54 12.27 4.24 17.80
C GLY A 54 13.61 4.31 17.06
N ARG A 55 13.79 3.50 16.00
CA ARG A 55 15.00 3.55 15.15
C ARG A 55 15.08 4.84 14.34
N ALA A 56 13.96 5.22 13.73
CA ALA A 56 13.86 6.49 13.01
C ALA A 56 14.16 7.68 13.93
N ALA A 57 13.58 7.72 15.13
CA ALA A 57 13.80 8.79 16.11
C ALA A 57 15.27 8.90 16.54
N ARG A 58 15.95 7.77 16.79
CA ARG A 58 17.40 7.78 17.11
C ARG A 58 18.25 8.25 15.95
N THR A 59 17.91 7.83 14.73
CA THR A 59 18.62 8.27 13.51
C THR A 59 18.44 9.78 13.31
N MET A 60 17.23 10.30 13.52
CA MET A 60 16.95 11.75 13.52
C MET A 60 17.75 12.47 14.61
N ALA A 61 17.80 11.92 15.83
CA ALA A 61 18.56 12.50 16.94
C ALA A 61 20.05 12.64 16.62
N GLN A 62 20.64 11.67 15.93
CA GLN A 62 22.06 11.68 15.55
C GLN A 62 22.40 12.68 14.44
N ILE A 63 21.48 12.92 13.48
CA ILE A 63 21.76 13.73 12.30
C ILE A 63 21.27 15.18 12.42
N LEU A 64 20.11 15.40 13.04
CA LEU A 64 19.52 16.73 13.08
C LEU A 64 20.24 17.63 14.10
N PRO A 65 20.32 18.96 13.89
CA PRO A 65 20.91 19.88 14.86
C PRO A 65 20.22 19.80 16.22
N ALA A 66 20.98 19.96 17.32
CA ALA A 66 20.49 19.85 18.70
C ALA A 66 19.28 20.74 19.02
N SER A 67 19.06 21.83 18.28
CA SER A 67 17.90 22.71 18.47
C SER A 67 16.57 22.04 18.11
N VAL A 68 16.58 21.00 17.26
CA VAL A 68 15.38 20.24 16.90
C VAL A 68 14.98 19.34 18.06
N GLU A 69 14.02 19.78 18.86
CA GLU A 69 13.59 19.09 20.07
C GLU A 69 12.41 18.14 19.82
N THR A 70 11.58 18.40 18.82
CA THR A 70 10.36 17.62 18.57
C THR A 70 10.47 16.80 17.30
N PHE A 71 10.29 15.48 17.40
CA PHE A 71 10.22 14.57 16.26
C PHE A 71 8.79 14.08 16.05
N ARG A 72 8.23 14.34 14.86
CA ARG A 72 6.95 13.78 14.42
C ARG A 72 7.21 12.69 13.38
N LEU A 73 6.96 11.45 13.76
CA LEU A 73 7.27 10.26 12.98
C LEU A 73 5.96 9.71 12.38
N ILE A 74 5.89 9.66 11.05
CA ILE A 74 4.69 9.29 10.30
C ILE A 74 5.03 8.15 9.33
N PRO A 75 4.58 6.91 9.60
CA PRO A 75 4.71 5.83 8.64
C PRO A 75 3.75 6.05 7.46
N LEU A 76 4.18 5.60 6.30
CA LEU A 76 3.38 5.55 5.10
C LEU A 76 3.08 4.10 4.73
N SER A 77 1.83 3.83 4.37
CA SER A 77 1.37 2.55 3.84
C SER A 77 0.68 2.79 2.50
N GLY A 78 1.22 2.20 1.43
CA GLY A 78 0.74 2.46 0.05
C GLY A 78 0.69 3.95 -0.32
N GLY A 79 1.62 4.75 0.17
CA GLY A 79 1.66 6.21 -0.06
C GLY A 79 0.68 7.02 0.81
N MET A 80 -0.07 6.40 1.72
CA MET A 80 -0.96 7.09 2.66
C MET A 80 -0.33 7.20 4.04
N ALA A 81 -0.43 8.37 4.66
CA ALA A 81 0.03 8.60 6.01
C ALA A 81 -0.94 8.00 7.04
N VAL A 82 -0.42 7.21 7.97
CA VAL A 82 -1.26 6.42 8.90
C VAL A 82 -1.50 7.14 10.23
N SER A 83 -0.47 7.23 11.07
CA SER A 83 -0.57 7.89 12.38
C SER A 83 0.68 8.71 12.64
N ALA A 84 0.54 9.83 13.34
CA ALA A 84 1.67 10.60 13.81
C ALA A 84 2.04 10.16 15.23
N THR A 85 3.31 9.80 15.42
CA THR A 85 3.90 9.63 16.75
C THR A 85 4.86 10.78 17.02
N THR A 86 4.55 11.59 18.03
CA THR A 86 5.39 12.72 18.43
C THR A 86 6.20 12.36 19.67
N ILE A 87 7.52 12.53 19.58
CA ILE A 87 8.48 12.23 20.66
C ILE A 87 9.41 13.44 20.80
N ARG A 88 9.82 13.73 22.03
CA ARG A 88 10.86 14.73 22.32
C ARG A 88 12.24 14.11 22.29
N ARG A 89 13.21 14.80 21.69
CA ARG A 89 14.61 14.40 21.66
C ARG A 89 15.16 14.22 23.06
N SER A 90 14.94 15.19 23.94
CA SER A 90 15.44 15.13 25.33
C SER A 90 14.94 13.91 26.09
N ASP A 91 13.69 13.51 25.87
CA ASP A 91 13.12 12.28 26.46
C ASP A 91 13.80 11.03 25.88
N LEU A 92 14.06 10.99 24.56
CA LEU A 92 14.74 9.87 23.90
C LEU A 92 16.17 9.68 24.45
N GLU A 93 16.91 10.77 24.61
CA GLU A 93 18.30 10.77 25.09
C GLU A 93 18.38 10.47 26.59
N ALA A 94 17.53 11.12 27.41
CA ALA A 94 17.54 10.91 28.85
C ALA A 94 17.14 9.48 29.27
N LEU A 95 16.29 8.83 28.47
CA LEU A 95 15.78 7.49 28.76
C LEU A 95 16.61 6.38 28.11
N GLU A 96 17.68 6.68 27.35
CA GLU A 96 18.47 5.68 26.62
C GLU A 96 18.98 4.54 27.51
N PHE A 97 19.41 4.86 28.73
CA PHE A 97 19.97 3.92 29.70
C PHE A 97 19.02 3.56 30.85
N ALA A 98 17.76 4.00 30.81
CA ALA A 98 16.78 3.71 31.85
C ALA A 98 16.26 2.25 31.74
N GLY A 99 16.16 1.55 32.87
CA GLY A 99 15.72 0.15 32.90
C GLY A 99 14.27 -0.07 32.43
N ASP A 100 13.41 0.94 32.55
CA ASP A 100 12.01 0.97 32.13
C ASP A 100 11.76 1.97 30.97
N SER A 101 12.80 2.29 30.21
CA SER A 101 12.82 3.29 29.13
C SER A 101 11.64 3.20 28.16
N THR A 102 11.20 1.99 27.81
CA THR A 102 10.10 1.78 26.86
C THR A 102 8.76 2.26 27.41
N ALA A 103 8.42 1.91 28.65
CA ALA A 103 7.17 2.34 29.28
C ALA A 103 7.18 3.86 29.53
N GLN A 104 8.33 4.37 29.95
CA GLN A 104 8.57 5.79 30.17
C GLN A 104 8.47 6.62 28.89
N LEU A 105 9.02 6.15 27.77
CA LEU A 105 8.88 6.82 26.46
C LEU A 105 7.44 6.76 25.97
N LEU A 106 6.78 5.61 26.09
CA LEU A 106 5.38 5.47 25.68
C LEU A 106 4.46 6.42 26.45
N ALA A 107 4.70 6.63 27.74
CA ALA A 107 3.93 7.55 28.57
C ALA A 107 4.09 9.02 28.17
N ARG A 108 5.18 9.38 27.48
CA ARG A 108 5.49 10.74 27.03
C ARG A 108 5.20 10.96 25.54
N ALA A 109 5.16 9.89 24.75
CA ALA A 109 4.82 9.93 23.34
C ALA A 109 3.36 10.37 23.14
N GLN A 110 3.14 11.16 22.09
CA GLN A 110 1.79 11.59 21.71
C GLN A 110 1.40 10.93 20.38
N PHE A 111 0.16 10.46 20.32
CA PHE A 111 -0.40 9.84 19.12
C PHE A 111 -1.54 10.68 18.57
N SER A 112 -1.49 11.00 17.29
CA SER A 112 -2.56 11.72 16.59
C SER A 112 -2.73 11.19 15.18
N GLY A 113 -3.82 11.58 14.51
CA GLY A 113 -3.93 11.42 13.07
C GLY A 113 -2.81 12.15 12.34
N ALA A 114 -2.38 11.61 11.20
CA ALA A 114 -1.33 12.24 10.40
C ALA A 114 -1.88 13.51 9.71
N PRO A 115 -1.21 14.67 9.84
CA PRO A 115 -1.62 15.88 9.14
C PRO A 115 -1.30 15.79 7.64
N PRO A 116 -1.93 16.65 6.80
CA PRO A 116 -1.53 16.83 5.41
C PRO A 116 -0.03 17.15 5.28
N GLN A 117 0.58 16.79 4.15
CA GLN A 117 1.99 17.13 3.90
C GLN A 117 2.17 18.64 3.83
N SER A 118 3.25 19.15 4.42
CA SER A 118 3.64 20.54 4.26
C SER A 118 4.21 20.77 2.86
N ASP A 119 3.92 21.93 2.26
CA ASP A 119 4.54 22.36 1.01
C ASP A 119 6.06 22.56 1.13
N ALA A 120 6.58 22.68 2.36
CA ALA A 120 8.02 22.77 2.64
C ALA A 120 8.69 21.40 2.78
N ALA A 121 7.96 20.30 2.56
CA ALA A 121 8.50 18.95 2.70
C ALA A 121 9.59 18.68 1.65
N LEU A 122 10.75 18.22 2.11
CA LEU A 122 11.83 17.78 1.25
C LEU A 122 11.58 16.33 0.88
N GLU A 123 11.05 16.12 -0.32
CA GLU A 123 10.77 14.78 -0.84
C GLU A 123 12.05 14.05 -1.25
N ASN A 124 11.99 12.72 -1.18
CA ASN A 124 13.03 11.86 -1.73
C ASN A 124 12.80 11.66 -3.24
N PRO A 125 13.66 12.23 -4.11
CA PRO A 125 13.45 12.21 -5.55
C PRO A 125 13.61 10.81 -6.17
N ASP A 126 14.23 9.87 -5.46
CA ASP A 126 14.55 8.54 -6.00
C ASP A 126 13.40 7.52 -5.84
N LEU A 127 12.27 7.91 -5.25
CA LEU A 127 11.19 6.97 -4.92
C LEU A 127 10.16 6.79 -6.02
N TYR A 128 9.98 7.79 -6.88
CA TYR A 128 8.96 7.77 -7.92
C TYR A 128 9.54 8.30 -9.24
N PRO A 129 9.14 7.74 -10.39
CA PRO A 129 8.23 6.60 -10.54
C PRO A 129 8.85 5.28 -10.06
N ASP A 130 8.07 4.47 -9.35
CA ASP A 130 8.45 3.12 -8.92
C ASP A 130 7.83 2.09 -9.86
N PHE A 131 8.67 1.40 -10.64
CA PHE A 131 8.26 0.35 -11.57
C PHE A 131 8.83 -1.00 -11.13
N SER A 132 7.95 -1.99 -11.04
CA SER A 132 8.31 -3.37 -10.73
C SER A 132 7.60 -4.32 -11.68
N TRP A 133 8.26 -5.41 -12.03
CA TRP A 133 7.67 -6.48 -12.81
C TRP A 133 8.21 -7.83 -12.35
N ALA A 134 7.43 -8.89 -12.58
CA ALA A 134 7.82 -10.25 -12.26
C ALA A 134 7.24 -11.23 -13.27
N LEU A 135 8.05 -12.23 -13.65
CA LEU A 135 7.60 -13.42 -14.37
C LEU A 135 7.72 -14.61 -13.41
N ALA A 136 6.60 -15.22 -13.04
CA ALA A 136 6.57 -16.30 -12.05
C ALA A 136 5.57 -17.39 -12.44
N PRO A 137 5.77 -18.65 -12.02
CA PRO A 137 4.75 -19.68 -12.19
C PRO A 137 3.49 -19.33 -11.40
N TYR A 138 2.33 -19.78 -11.87
CA TYR A 138 1.08 -19.72 -11.13
C TYR A 138 0.42 -21.11 -11.06
N PHE A 139 -0.41 -21.28 -10.03
CA PHE A 139 -1.25 -22.46 -9.83
C PHE A 139 -2.67 -21.97 -9.53
N THR A 140 -3.68 -22.50 -10.22
CA THR A 140 -5.10 -22.17 -9.97
C THR A 140 -5.87 -23.46 -9.76
N PRO A 141 -6.22 -23.81 -8.51
CA PRO A 141 -7.05 -24.96 -8.23
C PRO A 141 -8.54 -24.62 -8.40
N ALA A 142 -9.32 -25.59 -8.85
CA ALA A 142 -10.77 -25.61 -8.73
C ALA A 142 -11.20 -26.90 -8.00
N TYR A 143 -12.19 -26.77 -7.13
CA TYR A 143 -12.64 -27.85 -6.25
C TYR A 143 -14.12 -28.14 -6.48
N PHE A 144 -14.56 -29.33 -6.03
CA PHE A 144 -15.97 -29.73 -5.99
C PHE A 144 -16.63 -29.92 -7.36
N ASP A 145 -15.87 -30.22 -8.41
CA ASP A 145 -16.44 -30.74 -9.65
C ASP A 145 -16.83 -32.22 -9.46
N PRO A 146 -18.08 -32.63 -9.77
CA PRO A 146 -18.55 -34.00 -9.56
C PRO A 146 -17.79 -35.09 -10.35
N ASP A 147 -17.23 -34.76 -11.52
CA ASP A 147 -16.48 -35.70 -12.36
C ASP A 147 -15.00 -35.74 -12.01
N SER A 148 -14.44 -34.58 -11.66
CA SER A 148 -13.05 -34.43 -11.23
C SER A 148 -12.98 -33.53 -9.99
N PRO A 149 -13.07 -34.09 -8.76
CA PRO A 149 -13.20 -33.32 -7.52
C PRO A 149 -12.14 -32.23 -7.30
N ILE A 150 -10.98 -32.38 -7.94
CA ILE A 150 -9.93 -31.38 -8.00
C ILE A 150 -9.53 -31.20 -9.47
N ARG A 151 -9.46 -29.94 -9.90
CA ARG A 151 -8.86 -29.51 -11.16
C ARG A 151 -7.76 -28.51 -10.87
N LEU A 152 -6.76 -28.44 -11.74
CA LEU A 152 -5.60 -27.57 -11.55
C LEU A 152 -5.09 -27.05 -12.87
N ASP A 153 -4.85 -25.74 -12.91
CA ASP A 153 -4.07 -25.10 -13.96
C ASP A 153 -2.72 -24.68 -13.43
N PHE A 154 -1.71 -24.91 -14.26
CA PHE A 154 -0.33 -24.48 -14.09
C PHE A 154 0.10 -23.66 -15.29
N GLY A 155 0.80 -22.56 -15.04
CA GLY A 155 1.32 -21.74 -16.12
C GLY A 155 2.30 -20.68 -15.63
N VAL A 156 2.52 -19.67 -16.45
CA VAL A 156 3.38 -18.52 -16.15
C VAL A 156 2.56 -17.24 -16.13
N ALA A 157 2.90 -16.32 -15.24
CA ALA A 157 2.26 -15.03 -15.10
C ALA A 157 3.28 -13.90 -15.20
N LEU A 158 3.06 -12.98 -16.13
CA LEU A 158 3.76 -11.70 -16.20
C LEU A 158 2.94 -10.67 -15.42
N ARG A 159 3.55 -10.07 -14.39
CA ARG A 159 2.93 -9.04 -13.55
C ARG A 159 3.75 -7.76 -13.66
N GLY A 160 3.07 -6.62 -13.77
CA GLY A 160 3.69 -5.31 -13.77
C GLY A 160 2.94 -4.36 -12.84
N THR A 161 3.68 -3.53 -12.10
CA THR A 161 3.13 -2.46 -11.28
C THR A 161 3.97 -1.20 -11.45
N LEU A 162 3.31 -0.10 -11.78
CA LEU A 162 3.87 1.24 -11.86
C LEU A 162 3.18 2.14 -10.83
N ARG A 163 3.97 2.81 -9.99
CA ARG A 163 3.53 3.85 -9.07
C ARG A 163 4.18 5.17 -9.51
N PRO A 164 3.50 6.00 -10.31
CA PRO A 164 4.10 7.22 -10.85
C PRO A 164 4.26 8.32 -9.80
N ALA A 165 3.46 8.29 -8.73
CA ALA A 165 3.44 9.26 -7.65
C ALA A 165 2.82 8.62 -6.39
N PRO A 166 2.91 9.25 -5.20
CA PRO A 166 2.22 8.78 -4.01
C PRO A 166 0.73 8.52 -4.23
N GLY A 167 0.23 7.41 -3.68
CA GLY A 167 -1.18 7.00 -3.77
C GLY A 167 -1.59 6.38 -5.12
N TRP A 168 -0.82 6.55 -6.19
CA TRP A 168 -1.13 5.98 -7.51
C TRP A 168 -0.59 4.56 -7.67
N ILE A 169 -1.41 3.67 -8.24
CA ILE A 169 -1.04 2.30 -8.57
C ILE A 169 -1.63 1.96 -9.94
N LEU A 170 -0.78 1.67 -10.92
CA LEU A 170 -1.18 1.06 -12.18
C LEU A 170 -0.66 -0.37 -12.18
N SER A 171 -1.54 -1.35 -12.29
CA SER A 171 -1.16 -2.76 -12.18
C SER A 171 -1.82 -3.59 -13.26
N GLY A 172 -1.09 -4.57 -13.78
CA GLY A 172 -1.61 -5.54 -14.73
C GLY A 172 -0.96 -6.92 -14.56
N SER A 173 -1.71 -7.95 -14.93
CA SER A 173 -1.27 -9.34 -14.89
C SER A 173 -1.75 -10.08 -16.13
N LEU A 174 -0.82 -10.57 -16.94
CA LEU A 174 -1.07 -11.50 -18.03
C LEU A 174 -0.68 -12.90 -17.59
N ARG A 175 -1.47 -13.91 -17.94
CA ARG A 175 -1.18 -15.32 -17.66
C ARG A 175 -1.16 -16.11 -18.96
N TYR A 176 -0.30 -17.12 -18.99
CA TYR A 176 -0.27 -18.13 -20.04
C TYR A 176 -0.25 -19.51 -19.39
N ARG A 177 -1.29 -20.30 -19.63
CA ARG A 177 -1.42 -21.67 -19.14
C ARG A 177 -0.47 -22.58 -19.92
N LEU A 178 0.22 -23.47 -19.21
CA LEU A 178 1.13 -24.46 -19.79
C LEU A 178 0.55 -25.86 -19.72
N ALA A 179 -0.17 -26.16 -18.65
CA ALA A 179 -0.83 -27.44 -18.44
C ALA A 179 -1.98 -27.26 -17.47
N GLY A 180 -3.04 -28.03 -17.63
CA GLY A 180 -4.16 -28.04 -16.69
C GLY A 180 -5.45 -28.50 -17.30
N ASN A 181 -6.45 -28.68 -16.44
CA ASN A 181 -7.74 -29.25 -16.80
C ASN A 181 -8.93 -28.46 -16.25
N LEU A 182 -8.75 -27.16 -15.92
CA LEU A 182 -9.89 -26.30 -15.54
C LEU A 182 -10.88 -26.12 -16.71
N ALA A 183 -10.37 -26.04 -17.94
CA ALA A 183 -11.18 -25.92 -19.15
C ALA A 183 -12.17 -27.08 -19.35
N ASP A 184 -11.83 -28.28 -18.84
CA ASP A 184 -12.67 -29.47 -18.94
C ASP A 184 -13.77 -29.53 -17.85
N GLY A 185 -13.93 -28.46 -17.08
CA GLY A 185 -14.97 -28.33 -16.06
C GLY A 185 -16.38 -28.31 -16.65
N ARG A 186 -17.38 -28.57 -15.81
CA ARG A 186 -18.77 -28.41 -16.23
C ARG A 186 -19.16 -26.93 -16.19
N PRO A 187 -19.74 -26.36 -17.27
CA PRO A 187 -20.30 -25.02 -17.23
C PRO A 187 -21.49 -24.98 -16.25
N SER A 188 -21.80 -23.80 -15.75
CA SER A 188 -22.96 -23.61 -14.86
C SER A 188 -24.26 -23.85 -15.60
N ASP A 189 -25.18 -24.59 -14.98
CA ASP A 189 -26.55 -24.85 -15.45
C ASP A 189 -27.59 -23.94 -14.77
N SER A 190 -27.13 -22.92 -14.04
CA SER A 190 -28.00 -21.96 -13.36
C SER A 190 -28.83 -21.17 -14.38
N VAL A 191 -30.08 -20.87 -14.00
CA VAL A 191 -30.95 -19.94 -14.76
C VAL A 191 -30.87 -18.51 -14.24
N LEU A 192 -30.22 -18.32 -13.08
CA LEU A 192 -29.91 -17.01 -12.52
C LEU A 192 -28.64 -16.44 -13.18
N PRO A 193 -28.42 -15.11 -13.14
CA PRO A 193 -27.20 -14.51 -13.67
C PRO A 193 -25.92 -15.16 -13.10
N HIS A 194 -25.01 -15.54 -13.99
CA HIS A 194 -23.77 -16.23 -13.64
C HIS A 194 -22.69 -15.25 -13.19
N VAL A 195 -22.64 -14.97 -11.89
CA VAL A 195 -21.66 -14.00 -11.35
C VAL A 195 -20.25 -14.59 -11.28
N ARG A 196 -20.09 -15.77 -10.68
CA ARG A 196 -18.77 -16.45 -10.55
C ARG A 196 -18.78 -17.91 -11.01
N SER A 197 -19.91 -18.38 -11.51
CA SER A 197 -20.10 -19.78 -11.90
C SER A 197 -19.54 -20.12 -13.28
N ASP A 198 -19.16 -19.12 -14.07
CA ASP A 198 -18.59 -19.28 -15.42
C ASP A 198 -17.07 -19.40 -15.43
N ALA A 199 -16.43 -19.75 -14.31
CA ALA A 199 -14.96 -19.85 -14.22
C ALA A 199 -14.33 -20.78 -15.29
N VAL A 200 -15.07 -21.82 -15.69
CA VAL A 200 -14.66 -22.76 -16.74
C VAL A 200 -14.61 -22.09 -18.11
N LEU A 201 -15.50 -21.13 -18.40
CA LEU A 201 -15.54 -20.42 -19.68
C LEU A 201 -14.33 -19.49 -19.81
N TYR A 202 -13.91 -18.84 -18.72
CA TYR A 202 -12.68 -18.03 -18.70
C TYR A 202 -11.38 -18.86 -18.71
N ALA A 203 -11.47 -20.19 -18.58
CA ALA A 203 -10.32 -21.10 -18.59
C ALA A 203 -10.09 -21.77 -19.95
N GLN A 204 -10.94 -21.49 -20.95
CA GLN A 204 -10.81 -22.09 -22.29
C GLN A 204 -9.55 -21.61 -23.01
N GLU A 205 -9.22 -20.32 -22.86
CA GLU A 205 -8.05 -19.72 -23.48
C GLU A 205 -6.78 -19.95 -22.66
N ASP A 206 -5.68 -20.25 -23.35
CA ASP A 206 -4.37 -20.40 -22.70
C ASP A 206 -3.83 -19.06 -22.21
N ALA A 207 -4.05 -17.98 -22.97
CA ALA A 207 -3.63 -16.64 -22.62
C ALA A 207 -4.80 -15.85 -22.01
N SER A 208 -4.61 -15.28 -20.81
CA SER A 208 -5.65 -14.49 -20.15
C SER A 208 -5.10 -13.22 -19.51
N LEU A 209 -5.85 -12.13 -19.64
CA LEU A 209 -5.62 -10.90 -18.89
C LEU A 209 -6.32 -11.03 -17.54
N ASN A 210 -5.57 -11.36 -16.50
CA ASN A 210 -6.12 -11.56 -15.15
C ASN A 210 -6.59 -10.24 -14.52
N ASN A 211 -5.85 -9.15 -14.72
CA ASN A 211 -6.28 -7.80 -14.35
C ASN A 211 -5.46 -6.74 -15.09
N LEU A 212 -6.02 -5.54 -15.17
CA LEU A 212 -5.39 -4.33 -15.66
C LEU A 212 -6.18 -3.14 -15.11
N PHE A 213 -5.67 -2.47 -14.09
CA PHE A 213 -6.37 -1.38 -13.41
C PHE A 213 -5.46 -0.23 -13.03
N ALA A 214 -6.07 0.94 -12.83
CA ALA A 214 -5.49 2.07 -12.14
C ALA A 214 -6.23 2.28 -10.82
N ALA A 215 -5.50 2.55 -9.75
CA ALA A 215 -6.04 2.93 -8.45
C ALA A 215 -5.37 4.20 -7.95
N TYR A 216 -6.15 5.00 -7.24
CA TYR A 216 -5.66 6.15 -6.49
C TYR A 216 -6.20 6.09 -5.07
N GLN A 217 -5.31 6.19 -4.09
CA GLN A 217 -5.66 6.15 -2.66
C GLN A 217 -5.04 7.34 -1.94
N TRP A 218 -5.81 7.95 -1.03
CA TRP A 218 -5.39 9.15 -0.34
C TRP A 218 -6.03 9.26 1.04
N GLN A 219 -5.44 10.13 1.86
CA GLN A 219 -5.98 10.52 3.15
C GLN A 219 -6.86 11.76 2.96
N VAL A 220 -8.17 11.62 3.22
CA VAL A 220 -9.15 12.72 3.13
C VAL A 220 -9.02 13.63 4.35
N SER A 221 -8.88 13.03 5.52
CA SER A 221 -8.65 13.69 6.81
C SER A 221 -7.80 12.77 7.70
N PRO A 222 -7.29 13.24 8.85
CA PRO A 222 -6.38 12.45 9.68
C PRO A 222 -6.88 11.03 10.05
N ASP A 223 -8.20 10.81 10.07
CA ASP A 223 -8.83 9.53 10.38
C ASP A 223 -9.67 8.94 9.23
N ILE A 224 -9.69 9.57 8.04
CA ILE A 224 -10.48 9.11 6.89
C ILE A 224 -9.58 8.87 5.68
N TYR A 225 -9.69 7.67 5.13
CA TYR A 225 -8.97 7.21 3.94
C TYR A 225 -9.97 6.92 2.83
N ALA A 226 -9.56 7.13 1.60
CA ALA A 226 -10.37 6.80 0.45
C ALA A 226 -9.51 6.17 -0.64
N ARG A 227 -10.14 5.32 -1.44
CA ARG A 227 -9.54 4.69 -2.60
C ARG A 227 -10.55 4.63 -3.73
N VAL A 228 -10.08 4.88 -4.94
CA VAL A 228 -10.82 4.61 -6.17
C VAL A 228 -9.99 3.69 -7.04
N THR A 229 -10.63 2.71 -7.68
CA THR A 229 -9.99 1.78 -8.60
C THR A 229 -10.84 1.65 -9.86
N ALA A 230 -10.23 1.68 -11.03
CA ALA A 230 -10.93 1.52 -12.31
C ALA A 230 -10.13 0.66 -13.30
N GLY A 231 -10.84 -0.13 -14.11
CA GLY A 231 -10.27 -0.98 -15.15
C GLY A 231 -10.76 -2.42 -15.06
N TYR A 232 -9.96 -3.38 -15.55
CA TYR A 232 -10.21 -4.81 -15.41
C TYR A 232 -9.71 -5.25 -14.02
N LEU A 233 -10.65 -5.34 -13.07
CA LEU A 233 -10.34 -5.57 -11.65
C LEU A 233 -9.91 -7.03 -11.40
N GLU A 234 -10.56 -7.96 -12.08
CA GLU A 234 -10.28 -9.39 -12.04
C GLU A 234 -10.59 -10.05 -13.39
N THR A 235 -10.36 -11.37 -13.51
CA THR A 235 -10.58 -12.13 -14.75
C THR A 235 -12.01 -11.99 -15.28
N MET A 236 -13.00 -11.96 -14.39
CA MET A 236 -14.43 -11.94 -14.75
C MET A 236 -15.06 -10.56 -14.83
N PHE A 237 -14.51 -9.56 -14.15
CA PHE A 237 -15.14 -8.25 -14.02
C PHE A 237 -14.17 -7.11 -14.21
N GLY A 238 -14.64 -6.09 -14.92
CA GLY A 238 -14.04 -4.76 -14.97
C GLY A 238 -15.08 -3.71 -14.60
N GLY A 239 -14.63 -2.53 -14.19
CA GLY A 239 -15.52 -1.47 -13.75
C GLY A 239 -14.81 -0.46 -12.86
N ILE A 240 -15.59 0.14 -11.96
CA ILE A 240 -15.12 1.12 -10.98
C ILE A 240 -15.48 0.66 -9.57
N SER A 241 -14.55 0.85 -8.64
CA SER A 241 -14.67 0.58 -7.21
C SER A 241 -14.29 1.82 -6.43
N GLY A 242 -15.08 2.15 -5.41
CA GLY A 242 -14.82 3.23 -4.47
C GLY A 242 -14.91 2.72 -3.04
N GLU A 243 -13.90 3.02 -2.25
CA GLU A 243 -13.80 2.63 -0.85
C GLU A 243 -13.56 3.88 0.02
N VAL A 244 -14.21 3.93 1.18
CA VAL A 244 -13.94 4.91 2.23
C VAL A 244 -13.78 4.18 3.55
N LEU A 245 -12.72 4.50 4.30
CA LEU A 245 -12.43 3.93 5.61
C LEU A 245 -12.30 5.05 6.63
N TRP A 246 -13.14 5.02 7.66
CA TRP A 246 -12.96 5.80 8.88
C TRP A 246 -12.23 4.95 9.92
N LYS A 247 -11.04 5.37 10.33
CA LYS A 247 -10.19 4.68 11.31
C LYS A 247 -9.46 5.67 12.21
N PRO A 248 -10.03 6.02 13.38
CA PRO A 248 -9.36 6.89 14.35
C PRO A 248 -8.09 6.27 14.90
N VAL A 249 -7.04 7.08 15.08
CA VAL A 249 -5.73 6.60 15.56
C VAL A 249 -5.78 5.99 16.95
N THR A 250 -6.51 6.61 17.88
CA THR A 250 -6.60 6.18 19.28
C THR A 250 -7.68 5.11 19.52
N SER A 251 -8.38 4.68 18.46
CA SER A 251 -9.44 3.67 18.54
C SER A 251 -9.04 2.37 17.87
N ARG A 252 -9.51 1.25 18.41
CA ARG A 252 -9.40 -0.08 17.77
C ARG A 252 -10.50 -0.32 16.73
N LEU A 253 -11.53 0.53 16.70
CA LEU A 253 -12.62 0.44 15.75
C LEU A 253 -12.24 1.11 14.43
N GLY A 254 -12.57 0.47 13.31
CA GLY A 254 -12.58 1.07 11.98
C GLY A 254 -13.86 0.66 11.26
N ILE A 255 -14.40 1.57 10.45
CA ILE A 255 -15.62 1.34 9.66
C ILE A 255 -15.31 1.69 8.22
N GLY A 256 -15.50 0.72 7.33
CA GLY A 256 -15.34 0.88 5.89
C GLY A 256 -16.66 0.76 5.16
N VAL A 257 -16.79 1.50 4.06
CA VAL A 257 -17.87 1.35 3.07
C VAL A 257 -17.22 1.21 1.72
N GLU A 258 -17.69 0.25 0.93
CA GLU A 258 -17.26 -0.01 -0.43
C GLU A 258 -18.47 0.01 -1.35
N ALA A 259 -18.28 0.53 -2.57
CA ALA A 259 -19.27 0.49 -3.62
C ALA A 259 -18.57 0.23 -4.96
N ASN A 260 -19.12 -0.71 -5.71
CA ASN A 260 -18.60 -1.19 -6.97
C ASN A 260 -19.69 -1.11 -8.02
N TYR A 261 -19.34 -0.66 -9.22
CA TYR A 261 -20.16 -0.80 -10.41
C TYR A 261 -19.32 -1.50 -11.47
N VAL A 262 -19.70 -2.73 -11.78
CA VAL A 262 -18.89 -3.64 -12.59
C VAL A 262 -19.72 -4.24 -13.71
N ARG A 263 -19.02 -4.56 -14.80
CA ARG A 263 -19.53 -5.23 -15.97
C ARG A 263 -18.75 -6.52 -16.18
N GLN A 264 -19.46 -7.60 -16.49
CA GLN A 264 -18.84 -8.90 -16.73
C GLN A 264 -18.02 -8.84 -18.02
N ARG A 265 -16.80 -9.37 -17.97
CA ARG A 265 -15.88 -9.41 -19.09
C ARG A 265 -16.28 -10.52 -20.06
N ASP A 266 -15.88 -10.39 -21.31
CA ASP A 266 -16.06 -11.48 -22.28
C ASP A 266 -15.10 -12.64 -21.96
N PHE A 267 -15.46 -13.83 -22.41
CA PHE A 267 -14.68 -15.05 -22.19
C PHE A 267 -13.48 -15.13 -23.13
N ASP A 268 -13.69 -14.75 -24.40
CA ASP A 268 -12.76 -15.05 -25.49
C ASP A 268 -11.91 -13.82 -25.90
N ASP A 269 -12.35 -12.61 -25.51
CA ASP A 269 -11.65 -11.35 -25.79
C ASP A 269 -11.19 -10.69 -24.48
N MET A 270 -9.89 -10.39 -24.43
CA MET A 270 -9.22 -9.86 -23.24
C MET A 270 -9.77 -8.52 -22.76
N LEU A 271 -10.35 -7.70 -23.65
CA LEU A 271 -10.68 -6.30 -23.37
C LEU A 271 -12.17 -5.94 -23.60
N SER A 272 -13.02 -6.89 -23.98
CA SER A 272 -14.45 -6.63 -24.16
C SER A 272 -15.28 -7.00 -22.91
N PHE A 273 -16.57 -6.67 -22.97
CA PHE A 273 -17.54 -6.87 -21.89
C PHE A 273 -18.83 -7.48 -22.43
N GLN A 274 -19.44 -8.34 -21.63
CA GLN A 274 -20.79 -8.87 -21.82
C GLN A 274 -21.84 -7.85 -21.36
N ASP A 275 -23.12 -8.08 -21.64
CA ASP A 275 -24.19 -7.14 -21.28
C ASP A 275 -24.51 -7.08 -19.78
N TYR A 276 -24.05 -8.06 -18.99
CA TYR A 276 -24.31 -8.09 -17.56
C TYR A 276 -23.51 -7.02 -16.81
N GLU A 277 -24.23 -6.15 -16.10
CA GLU A 277 -23.70 -5.13 -15.21
C GLU A 277 -24.41 -5.17 -13.85
N VAL A 278 -23.67 -4.80 -12.79
CA VAL A 278 -24.19 -4.86 -11.43
C VAL A 278 -23.52 -3.83 -10.53
N ALA A 279 -24.32 -3.24 -9.64
CA ALA A 279 -23.84 -2.47 -8.49
C ALA A 279 -23.77 -3.37 -7.24
N THR A 280 -22.65 -3.37 -6.54
CA THR A 280 -22.42 -4.21 -5.34
C THR A 280 -21.54 -3.47 -4.32
N GLY A 281 -21.58 -3.86 -3.04
CA GLY A 281 -20.88 -3.18 -1.94
C GLY A 281 -21.28 -3.75 -0.59
#